data_AF-A0A4D7H6R9-F1
#
_entry.id   AF-A0A4D7H6R9-F1
#
_cell.length_a   1.000
_cell.length_b   1.000
_cell.length_c   1.000
_cell.angle_alpha   90.00
_cell.angle_beta   90.00
_cell.angle_gamma   90.00
#
_symmetry.space_group_name_H-M   'P 1'
#
loop_
_entity.id
_entity.type
_entity.pdbx_description
1 polymer ?
#
loop_
_entity_poly.entity_id
_entity_poly.type
_entity_poly.pdbx_seq_one_letter_code
_entity_poly.pdbx_strand_id
1 'polypeptide(L)'
;MSAPAADPGTTVDDGRYLYCVVAVDDGESDADWSESNAVDGAEAYLVTADGIGAVVHRCERTPNPNDLSAVKRSLLRHQHVVDAAGDAFGTPLPLRFGTVVEGGDAAVREWLAETAATQRRHLDAFAGKWEYRIEVGWDEEALAEAVESSDDRLAELAETLGDSSEGTSFLVQKQYDKRLSDLVYAEREERVATLAERLDPLVEEMEELGRPAVSLEDDDGSDSGPSFRVAVLAPEENEIPIGDVLDEVEANPETTGVQYTGPWPPYTFAPSLGEEGSDDAGSESGGRESEAGGR
;
A
#
# COMPACT_ATOMS: atom_id res chain seq x y z
N MET A 1 18.36 4.76 -14.75
CA MET A 1 18.92 5.89 -13.96
C MET A 1 17.75 6.66 -13.37
N SER A 2 17.83 7.06 -12.10
CA SER A 2 16.73 7.77 -11.43
C SER A 2 16.66 9.23 -11.88
N ALA A 3 15.47 9.80 -12.00
CA ALA A 3 15.32 11.25 -12.20
C ALA A 3 15.95 12.00 -11.01
N PRO A 4 16.63 13.15 -11.20
CA PRO A 4 17.18 13.94 -10.11
C PRO A 4 16.03 14.56 -9.32
N ALA A 5 15.57 13.87 -8.26
CA ALA A 5 14.56 14.41 -7.36
C ALA A 5 15.20 15.46 -6.44
N ALA A 6 14.60 16.65 -6.38
CA ALA A 6 15.06 17.73 -5.51
C ALA A 6 14.78 17.44 -4.02
N ASP A 7 15.66 17.92 -3.13
CA ASP A 7 15.49 17.79 -1.68
C ASP A 7 14.24 18.54 -1.17
N PRO A 8 13.51 18.03 -0.16
CA PRO A 8 12.30 18.65 0.37
C PRO A 8 12.58 20.01 1.06
N GLY A 9 11.66 20.97 0.90
CA GLY A 9 11.76 22.33 1.43
C GLY A 9 12.77 23.26 0.74
N THR A 10 13.40 22.85 -0.37
CA THR A 10 14.41 23.63 -1.09
C THR A 10 13.82 24.44 -2.24
N THR A 11 14.54 25.49 -2.66
CA THR A 11 14.24 26.22 -3.90
C THR A 11 14.74 25.42 -5.09
N VAL A 12 13.93 25.39 -6.15
CA VAL A 12 14.17 24.61 -7.35
C VAL A 12 14.18 25.56 -8.54
N ASP A 13 15.19 25.46 -9.41
CA ASP A 13 15.26 26.26 -10.63
C ASP A 13 14.50 25.56 -11.76
N ASP A 14 13.50 26.26 -12.34
CA ASP A 14 12.60 25.72 -13.36
C ASP A 14 12.04 24.32 -13.03
N GLY A 15 11.53 24.16 -11.80
CA GLY A 15 11.05 22.86 -11.30
C GLY A 15 9.74 22.40 -11.93
N ARG A 16 9.59 21.08 -12.05
CA ARG A 16 8.32 20.39 -12.36
C ARG A 16 7.99 19.42 -11.24
N TYR A 17 6.87 19.65 -10.57
CA TYR A 17 6.32 18.68 -9.66
C TYR A 17 5.57 17.63 -10.46
N LEU A 18 5.90 16.35 -10.28
CA LEU A 18 5.30 15.23 -11.00
C LEU A 18 4.24 14.55 -10.13
N TYR A 19 3.06 14.29 -10.71
CA TYR A 19 1.94 13.62 -10.06
C TYR A 19 1.87 12.13 -10.40
N CYS A 20 1.86 11.83 -11.70
CA CYS A 20 1.76 10.49 -12.23
C CYS A 20 2.25 10.43 -13.68
N VAL A 21 2.43 9.22 -14.19
CA VAL A 21 2.62 8.94 -15.62
C VAL A 21 1.35 8.26 -16.14
N VAL A 22 0.93 8.63 -17.35
CA VAL A 22 -0.26 8.11 -18.02
C VAL A 22 0.09 7.59 -19.41
N ALA A 23 -0.70 6.63 -19.91
CA ALA A 23 -0.68 6.27 -21.32
C ALA A 23 -1.37 7.38 -22.11
N VAL A 24 -0.79 7.76 -23.25
CA VAL A 24 -1.38 8.77 -24.14
C VAL A 24 -1.37 8.23 -25.57
N ASP A 25 -2.38 8.57 -26.36
CA ASP A 25 -2.43 8.17 -27.76
C ASP A 25 -1.35 8.91 -28.57
N ASP A 26 -0.86 8.29 -29.66
CA ASP A 26 0.18 8.87 -30.54
C ASP A 26 -0.20 10.24 -31.17
N GLY A 27 -1.46 10.67 -31.02
CA GLY A 27 -1.99 11.96 -31.48
C GLY A 27 -2.23 13.00 -30.38
N GLU A 28 -2.06 12.65 -29.10
CA GLU A 28 -2.23 13.57 -27.99
C GLU A 28 -0.99 14.46 -27.80
N SER A 29 -1.25 15.74 -27.55
CA SER A 29 -0.26 16.78 -27.35
C SER A 29 -0.31 17.33 -25.94
N ASP A 30 0.80 17.94 -25.50
CA ASP A 30 0.93 18.63 -24.20
C ASP A 30 -0.22 19.62 -23.89
N ALA A 31 -0.94 20.10 -24.91
CA ALA A 31 -2.02 21.08 -24.78
C ALA A 31 -3.41 20.47 -24.54
N ASP A 32 -3.55 19.15 -24.59
CA ASP A 32 -4.86 18.50 -24.65
C ASP A 32 -5.49 18.24 -23.27
N TRP A 33 -4.73 18.44 -22.18
CA TRP A 33 -5.22 18.26 -20.81
C TRP A 33 -4.61 19.26 -19.81
N SER A 34 -5.47 19.84 -18.95
CA SER A 34 -5.04 20.60 -17.78
C SER A 34 -6.03 20.49 -16.62
N GLU A 35 -5.53 20.68 -15.39
CA GLU A 35 -6.33 20.69 -14.15
C GLU A 35 -5.94 21.91 -13.30
N SER A 36 -6.89 22.79 -13.04
CA SER A 36 -6.67 24.12 -12.43
C SER A 36 -6.56 24.11 -10.89
N ASN A 37 -6.82 22.98 -10.23
CA ASN A 37 -6.83 22.88 -8.77
C ASN A 37 -5.65 22.07 -8.21
N ALA A 38 -4.48 22.20 -8.83
CA ALA A 38 -3.28 21.48 -8.42
C ALA A 38 -2.71 22.00 -7.07
N VAL A 39 -1.58 21.43 -6.66
CA VAL A 39 -0.87 21.80 -5.43
C VAL A 39 -0.50 23.29 -5.47
N ASP A 40 -0.62 23.97 -4.34
CA ASP A 40 -0.43 25.43 -4.20
C ASP A 40 -1.30 26.31 -5.13
N GLY A 41 -2.38 25.74 -5.68
CA GLY A 41 -3.29 26.43 -6.60
C GLY A 41 -2.71 26.60 -8.01
N ALA A 42 -1.68 25.80 -8.35
CA ALA A 42 -1.14 25.75 -9.70
C ALA A 42 -2.10 25.09 -10.69
N GLU A 43 -1.79 25.22 -11.97
CA GLU A 43 -2.41 24.46 -13.05
C GLU A 43 -1.50 23.27 -13.39
N ALA A 44 -2.02 22.06 -13.26
CA ALA A 44 -1.38 20.85 -13.74
C ALA A 44 -1.65 20.70 -15.24
N TYR A 45 -0.70 20.16 -15.97
CA TYR A 45 -0.76 19.96 -17.42
C TYR A 45 0.09 18.75 -17.82
N LEU A 46 -0.02 18.36 -19.08
CA LEU A 46 0.63 17.18 -19.64
C LEU A 46 1.96 17.54 -20.32
N VAL A 47 2.98 16.71 -20.11
CA VAL A 47 4.21 16.69 -20.93
C VAL A 47 4.33 15.30 -21.54
N THR A 48 4.29 15.19 -22.87
CA THR A 48 4.30 13.90 -23.56
C THR A 48 5.67 13.59 -24.20
N ALA A 49 6.00 12.31 -24.22
CA ALA A 49 7.08 11.74 -25.01
C ALA A 49 6.76 10.29 -25.31
N ASP A 50 6.96 9.85 -26.55
CA ASP A 50 6.89 8.43 -26.91
C ASP A 50 5.61 7.74 -26.36
N GLY A 51 4.41 8.24 -26.67
CA GLY A 51 3.15 7.58 -26.29
C GLY A 51 2.90 7.41 -24.78
N ILE A 52 3.63 8.15 -23.93
CA ILE A 52 3.33 8.32 -22.51
C ILE A 52 3.35 9.81 -22.16
N GLY A 53 2.67 10.18 -21.08
CA GLY A 53 2.61 11.55 -20.57
C GLY A 53 2.91 11.62 -19.08
N ALA A 54 3.65 12.65 -18.66
CA ALA A 54 3.76 13.03 -17.26
C ALA A 54 2.78 14.15 -16.94
N VAL A 55 1.98 13.96 -15.89
CA VAL A 55 1.16 15.03 -15.33
C VAL A 55 1.99 15.85 -14.36
N VAL A 56 2.17 17.14 -14.66
CA VAL A 56 3.07 18.02 -13.93
C VAL A 56 2.47 19.39 -13.65
N HIS A 57 3.01 20.12 -12.68
CA HIS A 57 2.85 21.57 -12.62
C HIS A 57 4.21 22.26 -12.42
N ARG A 58 4.29 23.56 -12.75
CA ARG A 58 5.49 24.36 -12.52
C ARG A 58 5.62 24.74 -11.06
N CYS A 59 6.79 24.49 -10.46
CA CYS A 59 7.07 24.86 -9.08
C CYS A 59 8.47 25.46 -8.93
N GLU A 60 8.61 26.44 -8.05
CA GLU A 60 9.91 27.05 -7.71
C GLU A 60 10.46 26.51 -6.38
N ARG A 61 9.70 25.64 -5.71
CA ARG A 61 10.01 25.09 -4.39
C ARG A 61 9.41 23.70 -4.24
N THR A 62 10.11 22.81 -3.55
CA THR A 62 9.54 21.54 -3.10
C THR A 62 8.63 21.75 -1.88
N PRO A 63 7.64 20.86 -1.63
CA PRO A 63 6.77 20.97 -0.46
C PRO A 63 7.55 21.08 0.84
N ASN A 64 7.15 22.01 1.72
CA ASN A 64 7.79 22.17 3.03
C ASN A 64 7.16 21.20 4.06
N PRO A 65 7.92 20.22 4.58
CA PRO A 65 7.38 19.22 5.50
C PRO A 65 7.04 19.78 6.90
N ASN A 66 7.50 21.00 7.24
CA ASN A 66 7.35 21.56 8.59
C ASN A 66 5.96 22.21 8.85
N ASP A 67 5.13 22.40 7.83
CA ASP A 67 3.76 22.88 8.00
C ASP A 67 2.77 21.75 7.69
N LEU A 68 2.38 21.02 8.73
CA LEU A 68 1.47 19.88 8.61
C LEU A 68 0.12 20.25 7.97
N SER A 69 -0.37 21.48 8.20
CA SER A 69 -1.63 21.94 7.62
C SER A 69 -1.52 22.20 6.13
N ALA A 70 -0.38 22.74 5.68
CA ALA A 70 -0.06 22.89 4.28
C ALA A 70 0.15 21.51 3.63
N VAL A 71 0.91 20.61 4.26
CA VAL A 71 1.15 19.25 3.75
C VAL A 71 -0.16 18.49 3.55
N LYS A 72 -1.09 18.52 4.52
CA LYS A 72 -2.42 17.89 4.38
C LYS A 72 -3.20 18.44 3.18
N ARG A 73 -3.21 19.77 2.98
CA ARG A 73 -3.88 20.38 1.82
C ARG A 73 -3.21 20.00 0.51
N SER A 74 -1.88 19.95 0.48
CA SER A 74 -1.12 19.56 -0.71
C SER A 74 -1.33 18.09 -1.06
N LEU A 75 -1.43 17.19 -0.07
CA LEU A 75 -1.75 15.78 -0.30
C LEU A 75 -3.13 15.61 -0.94
N LEU A 76 -4.16 16.31 -0.43
CA LEU A 76 -5.50 16.26 -1.03
C LEU A 76 -5.51 16.79 -2.47
N ARG A 77 -4.77 17.88 -2.75
CA ARG A 77 -4.64 18.43 -4.11
C ARG A 77 -3.84 17.51 -5.03
N HIS A 78 -2.83 16.83 -4.49
CA HIS A 78 -2.09 15.82 -5.24
C HIS A 78 -3.01 14.69 -5.67
N GLN A 79 -3.78 14.13 -4.73
CA GLN A 79 -4.73 13.07 -5.04
C GLN A 79 -5.75 13.52 -6.09
N HIS A 80 -6.33 14.72 -5.92
CA HIS A 80 -7.28 15.28 -6.89
C HIS A 80 -6.73 15.33 -8.32
N VAL A 81 -5.46 15.72 -8.51
CA VAL A 81 -4.85 15.76 -9.84
C VAL A 81 -4.64 14.36 -10.41
N VAL A 82 -4.25 13.40 -9.58
CA VAL A 82 -4.07 12.01 -10.02
C VAL A 82 -5.42 11.37 -10.35
N ASP A 83 -6.47 11.64 -9.59
CA ASP A 83 -7.84 11.17 -9.88
C ASP A 83 -8.33 11.74 -11.22
N ALA A 84 -8.16 13.05 -11.44
CA ALA A 84 -8.51 13.71 -12.70
C ALA A 84 -7.71 13.16 -13.91
N ALA A 85 -6.47 12.75 -13.68
CA ALA A 85 -5.68 12.07 -14.71
C ALA A 85 -6.20 10.65 -14.95
N GLY A 86 -6.57 9.92 -13.88
CA GLY A 86 -7.19 8.61 -13.97
C GLY A 86 -8.49 8.61 -14.79
N ASP A 87 -9.34 9.60 -14.55
CA ASP A 87 -10.60 9.79 -15.30
C ASP A 87 -10.36 10.06 -16.79
N ALA A 88 -9.27 10.76 -17.13
CA ALA A 88 -8.97 11.15 -18.50
C ALA A 88 -8.23 10.06 -19.30
N PHE A 89 -7.31 9.33 -18.64
CA PHE A 89 -6.34 8.46 -19.32
C PHE A 89 -6.41 6.99 -18.88
N GLY A 90 -7.33 6.62 -17.99
CA GLY A 90 -7.37 5.30 -17.36
C GLY A 90 -6.33 5.17 -16.24
N THR A 91 -6.07 3.94 -15.77
CA THR A 91 -5.21 3.69 -14.60
C THR A 91 -3.83 4.38 -14.73
N PRO A 92 -3.54 5.40 -13.90
CA PRO A 92 -2.26 6.09 -13.95
C PRO A 92 -1.18 5.33 -13.17
N LEU A 93 0.09 5.56 -13.49
CA LEU A 93 1.23 5.20 -12.64
C LEU A 93 1.50 6.32 -11.64
N PRO A 94 1.08 6.19 -10.38
CA PRO A 94 1.24 7.26 -9.43
C PRO A 94 2.71 7.47 -9.06
N LEU A 95 3.11 8.72 -8.85
CA LEU A 95 4.41 9.08 -8.32
C LEU A 95 4.28 9.50 -6.85
N ARG A 96 5.38 9.37 -6.11
CA ARG A 96 5.40 9.75 -4.69
C ARG A 96 5.10 11.24 -4.55
N PHE A 97 4.33 11.58 -3.51
CA PHE A 97 4.08 12.98 -3.17
C PHE A 97 5.40 13.73 -2.98
N GLY A 98 5.53 14.88 -3.64
CA GLY A 98 6.71 15.73 -3.52
C GLY A 98 7.83 15.43 -4.52
N THR A 99 7.61 14.53 -5.49
CA THR A 99 8.55 14.32 -6.59
C THR A 99 8.66 15.58 -7.44
N VAL A 100 9.86 16.17 -7.50
CA VAL A 100 10.17 17.35 -8.32
C VAL A 100 11.41 17.11 -9.16
N VAL A 101 11.33 17.45 -10.45
CA VAL A 101 12.43 17.40 -11.44
C VAL A 101 12.85 18.82 -11.80
N GLU A 102 14.16 19.08 -11.84
CA GLU A 102 14.72 20.38 -12.27
C GLU A 102 14.97 20.40 -13.78
N GLY A 103 14.99 21.60 -14.40
CA GLY A 103 15.27 21.76 -15.84
C GLY A 103 14.03 21.73 -16.74
N GLY A 104 12.86 21.97 -16.16
CA GLY A 104 11.62 22.25 -16.87
C GLY A 104 11.05 21.10 -17.69
N ASP A 105 10.22 21.44 -18.67
CA ASP A 105 9.54 20.45 -19.53
C ASP A 105 10.53 19.66 -20.40
N ALA A 106 11.72 20.21 -20.66
CA ALA A 106 12.76 19.52 -21.42
C ALA A 106 13.34 18.33 -20.65
N ALA A 107 13.66 18.52 -19.36
CA ALA A 107 14.16 17.46 -18.49
C ALA A 107 13.11 16.37 -18.26
N VAL A 108 11.83 16.75 -18.07
CA VAL A 108 10.73 15.78 -17.96
C VAL A 108 10.59 14.95 -19.24
N ARG A 109 10.66 15.59 -20.41
CA ARG A 109 10.55 14.89 -21.70
C ARG A 109 11.72 13.95 -21.97
N GLU A 110 12.94 14.35 -21.61
CA GLU A 110 14.12 13.49 -21.69
C GLU A 110 13.95 12.26 -20.78
N TRP A 111 13.54 12.46 -19.53
CA TRP A 111 13.27 11.36 -18.60
C TRP A 111 12.17 10.40 -19.10
N LEU A 112 11.07 10.93 -19.66
CA LEU A 112 10.03 10.11 -20.26
C LEU A 112 10.57 9.28 -21.43
N ALA A 113 11.32 9.89 -22.36
CA ALA A 113 11.89 9.18 -23.50
C ALA A 113 12.86 8.07 -23.07
N GLU A 114 13.69 8.31 -22.06
CA GLU A 114 14.63 7.32 -21.51
C GLU A 114 13.92 6.15 -20.82
N THR A 115 12.77 6.41 -20.17
CA THR A 115 12.05 5.41 -19.38
C THR A 115 10.81 4.84 -20.09
N ALA A 116 10.53 5.28 -21.32
CA ALA A 116 9.27 4.99 -22.02
C ALA A 116 8.94 3.49 -22.11
N ALA A 117 9.92 2.65 -22.44
CA ALA A 117 9.70 1.21 -22.53
C ALA A 117 9.29 0.59 -21.19
N THR A 118 9.93 1.02 -20.10
CA THR A 118 9.64 0.55 -18.74
C THR A 118 8.29 1.05 -18.27
N GLN A 119 8.01 2.35 -18.42
CA GLN A 119 6.74 2.95 -17.98
C GLN A 119 5.56 2.35 -18.75
N ARG A 120 5.66 2.14 -20.06
CA ARG A 120 4.60 1.47 -20.84
C ARG A 120 4.32 0.06 -20.35
N ARG A 121 5.35 -0.72 -20.02
CA ARG A 121 5.15 -2.07 -19.47
C ARG A 121 4.36 -2.04 -18.16
N HIS A 122 4.65 -1.08 -17.28
CA HIS A 122 3.93 -0.93 -16.01
C HIS A 122 2.50 -0.41 -16.24
N LEU A 123 2.30 0.58 -17.13
CA LEU A 123 0.98 1.05 -17.53
C LEU A 123 0.13 -0.10 -18.10
N ASP A 124 0.68 -0.90 -18.99
CA ASP A 124 0.01 -2.08 -19.58
C ASP A 124 -0.35 -3.12 -18.50
N ALA A 125 0.53 -3.33 -17.51
CA ALA A 125 0.31 -4.29 -16.43
C ALA A 125 -0.84 -3.88 -15.49
N PHE A 126 -1.01 -2.57 -15.28
CA PHE A 126 -2.04 -2.01 -14.40
C PHE A 126 -3.29 -1.51 -15.13
N ALA A 127 -3.33 -1.55 -16.47
CA ALA A 127 -4.47 -1.06 -17.23
C ALA A 127 -5.80 -1.70 -16.78
N GLY A 128 -6.76 -0.86 -16.36
CA GLY A 128 -8.07 -1.29 -15.86
C GLY A 128 -8.07 -1.90 -14.45
N LYS A 129 -6.92 -1.88 -13.78
CA LYS A 129 -6.74 -2.34 -12.40
C LYS A 129 -6.54 -1.16 -11.48
N TRP A 130 -6.98 -1.29 -10.25
CA TRP A 130 -6.89 -0.26 -9.22
C TRP A 130 -6.48 -0.89 -7.89
N GLU A 131 -5.88 -0.09 -7.02
CA GLU A 131 -5.58 -0.47 -5.65
C GLU A 131 -6.80 -0.25 -4.77
N TYR A 132 -7.13 -1.24 -3.95
CA TYR A 132 -8.06 -1.11 -2.85
C TYR A 132 -7.37 -1.45 -1.55
N ARG A 133 -7.70 -0.72 -0.49
CA ARG A 133 -7.16 -0.97 0.84
C ARG A 133 -8.24 -1.54 1.73
N ILE A 134 -7.91 -2.66 2.35
CA ILE A 134 -8.81 -3.42 3.22
C ILE A 134 -8.17 -3.46 4.61
N GLU A 135 -8.93 -3.04 5.62
CA GLU A 135 -8.60 -3.20 7.02
C GLU A 135 -9.75 -3.88 7.75
N VAL A 136 -9.51 -5.00 8.41
CA VAL A 136 -10.51 -5.70 9.24
C VAL A 136 -9.96 -5.87 10.64
N GLY A 137 -10.75 -5.42 11.62
CA GLY A 137 -10.51 -5.62 13.05
C GLY A 137 -11.47 -6.64 13.64
N TRP A 138 -11.00 -7.41 14.62
CA TRP A 138 -11.81 -8.35 15.40
C TRP A 138 -11.75 -8.03 16.89
N ASP A 139 -12.82 -8.33 17.60
CA ASP A 139 -12.96 -8.13 19.03
C ASP A 139 -12.26 -9.29 19.76
N GLU A 140 -11.13 -9.00 20.40
CA GLU A 140 -10.36 -10.01 21.13
C GLU A 140 -11.10 -10.59 22.33
N GLU A 141 -11.94 -9.80 23.01
CA GLU A 141 -12.72 -10.30 24.15
C GLU A 141 -13.79 -11.26 23.65
N ALA A 142 -14.48 -10.92 22.56
CA ALA A 142 -15.47 -11.81 21.94
C ALA A 142 -14.83 -13.11 21.43
N LEU A 143 -13.65 -13.03 20.80
CA LEU A 143 -12.89 -14.21 20.39
C LEU A 143 -12.46 -15.06 21.59
N ALA A 144 -11.99 -14.43 22.67
CA ALA A 144 -11.61 -15.11 23.90
C ALA A 144 -12.79 -15.86 24.52
N GLU A 145 -13.96 -15.23 24.61
CA GLU A 145 -15.19 -15.88 25.09
C GLU A 145 -15.60 -17.06 24.20
N ALA A 146 -15.53 -16.91 22.88
CA ALA A 146 -15.86 -17.95 21.92
C ALA A 146 -14.94 -19.18 22.08
N VAL A 147 -13.62 -18.98 22.11
CA VAL A 147 -12.67 -20.09 22.25
C VAL A 147 -12.71 -20.71 23.65
N GLU A 148 -12.92 -19.91 24.71
CA GLU A 148 -13.08 -20.41 26.08
C GLU A 148 -14.28 -21.35 26.19
N SER A 149 -15.40 -21.00 25.57
CA SER A 149 -16.62 -21.81 25.60
C SER A 149 -16.50 -23.15 24.85
N SER A 150 -15.48 -23.31 24.01
CA SER A 150 -15.31 -24.46 23.11
C SER A 150 -14.12 -25.37 23.45
N ASP A 151 -13.19 -24.95 24.31
CA ASP A 151 -11.99 -25.72 24.66
C ASP A 151 -12.13 -26.46 25.99
N ASP A 152 -12.24 -27.80 25.92
CA ASP A 152 -12.37 -28.67 27.10
C ASP A 152 -11.21 -28.47 28.10
N ARG A 153 -10.00 -28.14 27.62
CA ARG A 153 -8.83 -27.97 28.48
C ARG A 153 -8.88 -26.67 29.28
N LEU A 154 -9.40 -25.58 28.71
CA LEU A 154 -9.68 -24.35 29.45
C LEU A 154 -10.73 -24.60 30.54
N ALA A 155 -11.78 -25.36 30.25
CA ALA A 155 -12.78 -25.73 31.24
C ALA A 155 -12.18 -26.53 32.42
N GLU A 156 -11.34 -27.54 32.15
CA GLU A 156 -10.63 -28.29 33.20
C GLU A 156 -9.71 -27.40 34.06
N LEU A 157 -9.00 -26.46 33.43
CA LEU A 157 -8.11 -25.53 34.12
C LEU A 157 -8.90 -24.55 35.01
N ALA A 158 -10.06 -24.08 34.53
CA ALA A 158 -10.97 -23.22 35.29
C ALA A 158 -11.57 -23.95 36.51
N GLU A 159 -11.98 -25.22 36.37
CA GLU A 159 -12.42 -26.04 37.51
C GLU A 159 -11.28 -26.24 38.54
N THR A 160 -10.07 -26.54 38.05
CA THR A 160 -8.88 -26.72 38.90
C THR A 160 -8.54 -25.45 39.68
N LEU A 161 -8.74 -24.27 39.08
CA LEU A 161 -8.58 -22.98 39.75
C LEU A 161 -9.59 -22.80 40.88
N GLY A 162 -10.85 -23.20 40.68
CA GLY A 162 -11.90 -23.16 41.69
C GLY A 162 -11.63 -24.03 42.92
N ASP A 163 -10.93 -25.16 42.75
CA ASP A 163 -10.62 -26.13 43.81
C ASP A 163 -9.23 -25.94 44.46
N SER A 164 -8.40 -25.00 43.97
CA SER A 164 -7.00 -24.85 44.39
C SER A 164 -6.80 -23.97 45.64
N SER A 165 -5.82 -24.34 46.48
CA SER A 165 -5.31 -23.49 47.58
C SER A 165 -4.26 -22.47 47.09
N GLU A 166 -4.04 -21.36 47.83
CA GLU A 166 -3.23 -20.18 47.45
C GLU A 166 -1.84 -20.46 46.83
N GLY A 167 -1.24 -21.64 47.06
CA GLY A 167 0.09 -22.00 46.55
C GLY A 167 0.12 -22.67 45.16
N THR A 168 -0.98 -23.27 44.68
CA THR A 168 -1.05 -23.99 43.39
C THR A 168 -1.79 -23.19 42.32
N SER A 169 -2.60 -22.21 42.72
CA SER A 169 -3.42 -21.39 41.82
C SER A 169 -2.61 -20.61 40.79
N PHE A 170 -1.43 -20.08 41.14
CA PHE A 170 -0.64 -19.26 40.21
C PHE A 170 -0.18 -20.05 38.97
N LEU A 171 0.26 -21.30 39.14
CA LEU A 171 0.72 -22.11 38.01
C LEU A 171 -0.44 -22.52 37.10
N VAL A 172 -1.61 -22.81 37.68
CA VAL A 172 -2.80 -23.18 36.91
C VAL A 172 -3.34 -21.95 36.16
N GLN A 173 -3.38 -20.78 36.80
CA GLN A 173 -3.75 -19.52 36.14
C GLN A 173 -2.86 -19.25 34.93
N LYS A 174 -1.53 -19.36 35.11
CA LYS A 174 -0.60 -19.15 34.00
C LYS A 174 -0.78 -20.14 32.84
N GLN A 175 -1.17 -21.38 33.13
CA GLN A 175 -1.48 -22.37 32.08
C GLN A 175 -2.78 -22.02 31.34
N TYR A 176 -3.79 -21.57 32.09
CA TYR A 176 -5.06 -21.10 31.54
C TYR A 176 -4.83 -19.89 30.63
N ASP A 177 -4.20 -18.83 31.13
CA ASP A 177 -3.95 -17.58 30.37
C ASP A 177 -3.16 -17.85 29.08
N LYS A 178 -2.15 -18.72 29.17
CA LYS A 178 -1.36 -19.12 28.01
C LYS A 178 -2.21 -19.88 26.98
N ARG A 179 -3.01 -20.86 27.42
CA ARG A 179 -3.85 -21.65 26.52
C ARG A 179 -4.89 -20.77 25.83
N LEU A 180 -5.51 -19.85 26.57
CA LEU A 180 -6.47 -18.89 26.03
C LEU A 180 -5.82 -17.99 24.97
N SER A 181 -4.66 -17.40 25.30
CA SER A 181 -3.91 -16.57 24.35
C SER A 181 -3.49 -17.34 23.08
N ASP A 182 -2.98 -18.58 23.22
CA ASP A 182 -2.59 -19.42 22.09
C ASP A 182 -3.80 -19.74 21.18
N LEU A 183 -4.99 -19.93 21.76
CA LEU A 183 -6.23 -20.21 21.03
C LEU A 183 -6.77 -18.98 20.31
N VAL A 184 -6.85 -17.83 21.00
CA VAL A 184 -7.28 -16.57 20.38
C VAL A 184 -6.37 -16.21 19.20
N TYR A 185 -5.06 -16.41 19.34
CA TYR A 185 -4.11 -16.19 18.25
C TYR A 185 -4.38 -17.10 17.04
N ALA A 186 -4.58 -18.40 17.26
CA ALA A 186 -4.87 -19.36 16.19
C ALA A 186 -6.20 -19.07 15.48
N GLU A 187 -7.24 -18.76 16.25
CA GLU A 187 -8.57 -18.40 15.78
C GLU A 187 -8.55 -17.13 14.90
N ARG A 188 -7.65 -16.20 15.25
CA ARG A 188 -7.37 -14.98 14.47
C ARG A 188 -6.61 -15.29 13.18
N GLU A 189 -5.57 -16.13 13.23
CA GLU A 189 -4.85 -16.56 12.01
C GLU A 189 -5.78 -17.26 11.02
N GLU A 190 -6.70 -18.10 11.51
CA GLU A 190 -7.69 -18.77 10.68
C GLU A 190 -8.64 -17.78 10.00
N ARG A 191 -9.09 -16.73 10.70
CA ARG A 191 -9.90 -15.65 10.11
C ARG A 191 -9.15 -14.90 8.99
N VAL A 192 -7.89 -14.55 9.24
CA VAL A 192 -7.02 -13.90 8.25
C VAL A 192 -6.85 -14.80 7.02
N ALA A 193 -6.51 -16.07 7.22
CA ALA A 193 -6.32 -17.03 6.13
C ALA A 193 -7.61 -17.21 5.32
N THR A 194 -8.75 -17.39 6.00
CA THR A 194 -10.06 -17.56 5.36
C THR A 194 -10.44 -16.33 4.53
N LEU A 195 -10.20 -15.12 5.04
CA LEU A 195 -10.47 -13.90 4.29
C LEU A 195 -9.55 -13.76 3.08
N ALA A 196 -8.24 -14.02 3.24
CA ALA A 196 -7.29 -14.01 2.14
C ALA A 196 -7.68 -15.01 1.04
N GLU A 197 -8.07 -16.23 1.39
CA GLU A 197 -8.54 -17.26 0.44
C GLU A 197 -9.81 -16.84 -0.31
N ARG A 198 -10.73 -16.10 0.34
CA ARG A 198 -11.94 -15.58 -0.30
C ARG A 198 -11.65 -14.42 -1.25
N LEU A 199 -10.63 -13.62 -0.96
CA LEU A 199 -10.21 -12.48 -1.78
C LEU A 199 -9.31 -12.88 -2.96
N ASP A 200 -8.48 -13.92 -2.81
CA ASP A 200 -7.55 -14.43 -3.84
C ASP A 200 -8.14 -14.51 -5.27
N PRO A 201 -9.35 -15.07 -5.51
CA PRO A 201 -9.91 -15.14 -6.86
C PRO A 201 -10.37 -13.78 -7.43
N LEU A 202 -10.47 -12.73 -6.61
CA LEU A 202 -10.94 -11.40 -6.99
C LEU A 202 -9.80 -10.41 -7.22
N VAL A 203 -8.58 -10.76 -6.84
CA VAL A 203 -7.43 -9.86 -6.84
C VAL A 203 -6.31 -10.45 -7.72
N GLU A 204 -5.53 -9.57 -8.33
CA GLU A 204 -4.35 -9.94 -9.11
C GLU A 204 -3.12 -10.05 -8.23
N GLU A 205 -3.04 -9.19 -7.21
CA GLU A 205 -1.93 -9.12 -6.27
C GLU A 205 -2.44 -8.62 -4.91
N MET A 206 -1.83 -9.11 -3.82
CA MET A 206 -2.16 -8.71 -2.45
C MET A 206 -0.87 -8.49 -1.67
N GLU A 207 -0.74 -7.31 -1.07
CA GLU A 207 0.42 -6.90 -0.29
C GLU A 207 0.00 -6.56 1.13
N GLU A 208 0.69 -7.12 2.12
CA GLU A 208 0.45 -6.81 3.54
C GLU A 208 0.95 -5.40 3.86
N LEU A 209 0.07 -4.59 4.45
CA LEU A 209 0.42 -3.25 4.90
C LEU A 209 0.89 -3.31 6.36
N GLY A 210 2.06 -2.73 6.63
CA GLY A 210 2.57 -2.59 7.99
C GLY A 210 1.62 -1.81 8.92
N ARG A 211 1.91 -1.79 10.23
CA ARG A 211 1.13 -0.99 11.21
C ARG A 211 1.10 0.48 10.79
N PRO A 212 -0.02 1.22 11.00
CA PRO A 212 -0.05 2.64 10.70
C PRO A 212 1.04 3.35 11.53
N ALA A 213 1.87 4.15 10.87
CA ALA A 213 3.03 4.77 11.52
C ALA A 213 2.66 5.83 12.58
N VAL A 214 1.38 6.18 12.74
CA VAL A 214 0.92 7.23 13.65
C VAL A 214 -0.57 7.05 13.98
N SER A 215 -0.91 6.52 15.15
CA SER A 215 -2.05 7.05 15.91
C SER A 215 -1.45 7.75 17.12
N LEU A 216 -1.41 9.08 17.09
CA LEU A 216 -0.91 9.90 18.21
C LEU A 216 -1.94 10.03 19.34
N GLU A 217 -3.06 9.31 19.26
CA GLU A 217 -4.20 9.45 20.17
C GLU A 217 -4.49 8.16 20.97
N ASP A 218 -3.92 7.02 20.60
CA ASP A 218 -4.13 5.73 21.28
C ASP A 218 -2.78 5.04 21.59
N ASP A 219 -2.02 5.60 22.53
CA ASP A 219 -0.88 4.94 23.20
C ASP A 219 -1.32 4.51 24.60
N ASP A 220 -2.39 3.71 24.69
CA ASP A 220 -2.81 3.10 25.97
C ASP A 220 -2.12 1.75 26.22
N GLY A 221 -1.25 1.30 25.32
CA GLY A 221 -0.56 0.02 25.44
C GLY A 221 -1.50 -1.19 25.42
N SER A 222 -2.77 -1.00 25.05
CA SER A 222 -3.63 -2.07 24.59
C SER A 222 -3.12 -2.47 23.22
N ASP A 223 -2.57 -3.66 23.14
CA ASP A 223 -2.30 -4.36 21.89
C ASP A 223 -3.68 -4.66 21.28
N SER A 224 -4.35 -3.63 20.72
CA SER A 224 -5.54 -3.83 19.91
C SER A 224 -5.02 -4.52 18.66
N GLY A 225 -5.22 -5.83 18.62
CA GLY A 225 -4.37 -6.80 17.94
C GLY A 225 -4.16 -6.61 16.45
N PRO A 226 -3.44 -7.55 15.81
CA PRO A 226 -3.15 -7.39 14.41
C PRO A 226 -4.47 -7.33 13.63
N SER A 227 -4.63 -6.36 12.74
CA SER A 227 -5.75 -6.26 11.81
C SER A 227 -5.39 -7.00 10.53
N PHE A 228 -6.36 -7.54 9.81
CA PHE A 228 -6.11 -7.90 8.41
C PHE A 228 -5.98 -6.58 7.65
N ARG A 229 -4.76 -6.22 7.26
CA ARG A 229 -4.49 -4.93 6.62
C ARG A 229 -3.68 -5.14 5.36
N VAL A 230 -4.33 -4.98 4.21
CA VAL A 230 -3.74 -5.28 2.91
C VAL A 230 -4.07 -4.18 1.91
N ALA A 231 -3.16 -4.00 0.95
CA ALA A 231 -3.49 -3.40 -0.33
C ALA A 231 -3.70 -4.55 -1.32
N VAL A 232 -4.75 -4.45 -2.12
CA VAL A 232 -5.04 -5.41 -3.20
C VAL A 232 -5.08 -4.68 -4.53
N LEU A 233 -4.48 -5.26 -5.56
CA LEU A 233 -4.61 -4.82 -6.94
C LEU A 233 -5.73 -5.64 -7.57
N ALA A 234 -6.79 -5.00 -8.05
CA ALA A 234 -7.91 -5.71 -8.67
C ALA A 234 -8.47 -4.94 -9.86
N PRO A 235 -9.04 -5.63 -10.87
CA PRO A 235 -9.85 -5.00 -11.91
C PRO A 235 -10.96 -4.11 -11.31
N GLU A 236 -11.28 -3.01 -11.97
CA GLU A 236 -12.36 -2.11 -11.53
C GLU A 236 -13.70 -2.83 -11.32
N GLU A 237 -14.01 -3.80 -12.19
CA GLU A 237 -15.24 -4.63 -12.10
C GLU A 237 -15.33 -5.49 -10.83
N ASN A 238 -14.22 -5.71 -10.13
CA ASN A 238 -14.16 -6.49 -8.90
C ASN A 238 -14.38 -5.65 -7.63
N GLU A 239 -14.57 -4.33 -7.73
CA GLU A 239 -14.88 -3.48 -6.57
C GLU A 239 -16.08 -4.00 -5.77
N ILE A 240 -17.19 -4.28 -6.46
CA ILE A 240 -18.43 -4.75 -5.82
C ILE A 240 -18.26 -6.17 -5.25
N PRO A 241 -17.75 -7.17 -6.01
CA PRO A 241 -17.47 -8.50 -5.46
C PRO A 241 -16.57 -8.51 -4.22
N ILE A 242 -15.55 -7.65 -4.16
CA ILE A 242 -14.70 -7.52 -2.97
C ILE A 242 -15.53 -6.96 -1.80
N GLY A 243 -16.33 -5.92 -2.05
CA GLY A 243 -17.28 -5.38 -1.08
C GLY A 243 -18.22 -6.44 -0.52
N ASP A 244 -18.83 -7.27 -1.37
CA ASP A 244 -19.74 -8.34 -0.96
C ASP A 244 -19.05 -9.35 -0.01
N VAL A 245 -17.79 -9.73 -0.29
CA VAL A 245 -17.00 -10.60 0.59
C VAL A 245 -16.80 -9.97 1.96
N LEU A 246 -16.55 -8.66 2.00
CA LEU A 246 -16.30 -7.88 3.20
C LEU A 246 -17.56 -7.62 4.02
N ASP A 247 -18.71 -7.41 3.37
CA ASP A 247 -20.02 -7.28 4.03
C ASP A 247 -20.38 -8.56 4.81
N GLU A 248 -20.05 -9.75 4.26
CA GLU A 248 -20.20 -11.02 4.98
C GLU A 248 -19.30 -11.10 6.22
N VAL A 249 -18.11 -10.49 6.18
CA VAL A 249 -17.20 -10.42 7.34
C VAL A 249 -17.75 -9.45 8.39
N GLU A 250 -18.19 -8.26 7.97
CA GLU A 250 -18.77 -7.25 8.86
C GLU A 250 -20.03 -7.74 9.58
N ALA A 251 -20.79 -8.66 8.98
CA ALA A 251 -21.95 -9.28 9.60
C ALA A 251 -21.62 -10.21 10.79
N ASN A 252 -20.35 -10.60 10.99
CA ASN A 252 -19.94 -11.40 12.13
C ASN A 252 -19.91 -10.54 13.41
N PRO A 253 -20.57 -10.95 14.51
CA PRO A 253 -20.57 -10.20 15.77
C PRO A 253 -19.17 -9.99 16.40
N GLU A 254 -18.19 -10.81 16.04
CA GLU A 254 -16.81 -10.69 16.51
C GLU A 254 -15.98 -9.69 15.68
N THR A 255 -16.56 -9.07 14.63
CA THR A 255 -15.88 -8.06 13.81
C THR A 255 -16.13 -6.67 14.37
N THR A 256 -15.05 -5.97 14.73
CA THR A 256 -15.09 -4.62 15.31
C THR A 256 -15.27 -3.55 14.23
N GLY A 257 -14.79 -3.81 13.02
CA GLY A 257 -14.99 -2.92 11.89
C GLY A 257 -14.26 -3.36 10.64
N VAL A 258 -14.78 -2.92 9.50
CA VAL A 258 -14.20 -3.08 8.17
C VAL A 258 -13.98 -1.70 7.57
N GLN A 259 -12.75 -1.42 7.09
CA GLN A 259 -12.46 -0.28 6.25
C GLN A 259 -12.11 -0.78 4.85
N TYR A 260 -12.90 -0.35 3.87
CA TYR A 260 -12.67 -0.63 2.47
C TYR A 260 -12.60 0.70 1.72
N THR A 261 -11.44 1.00 1.12
CA THR A 261 -11.23 2.27 0.42
C THR A 261 -10.60 2.05 -0.95
N GLY A 262 -11.00 2.88 -1.91
CA GLY A 262 -10.59 2.84 -3.30
C GLY A 262 -11.76 3.29 -4.19
N PRO A 263 -11.64 3.14 -5.52
CA PRO A 263 -10.43 2.75 -6.24
C PRO A 263 -9.32 3.80 -6.08
N TRP A 264 -8.09 3.36 -5.84
CA TRP A 264 -6.90 4.21 -5.79
C TRP A 264 -5.96 3.88 -6.94
N PRO A 265 -5.22 4.86 -7.48
CA PRO A 265 -4.02 4.57 -8.27
C PRO A 265 -3.12 3.57 -7.53
N PRO A 266 -2.42 2.67 -8.24
CA PRO A 266 -1.66 1.55 -7.64
C PRO A 266 -0.36 2.01 -6.95
N TYR A 267 -0.46 2.80 -5.88
CA TYR A 267 0.69 3.35 -5.13
C TYR A 267 1.58 2.27 -4.49
N THR A 268 0.99 1.17 -4.04
CA THR A 268 1.70 0.06 -3.38
C THR A 268 2.45 -0.80 -4.38
N PHE A 269 1.88 -0.96 -5.57
CA PHE A 269 2.39 -1.87 -6.62
C PHE A 269 3.26 -1.15 -7.66
N ALA A 270 3.10 0.17 -7.83
CA ALA A 270 3.90 0.94 -8.77
C ALA A 270 5.37 1.02 -8.32
N PRO A 271 6.32 0.88 -9.25
CA PRO A 271 7.74 1.02 -8.94
C PRO A 271 8.05 2.43 -8.44
N SER A 272 8.98 2.57 -7.50
CA SER A 272 9.43 3.91 -7.14
C SER A 272 10.55 4.40 -8.06
N LEU A 273 10.57 5.72 -8.28
CA LEU A 273 11.60 6.36 -9.09
C LEU A 273 13.01 6.06 -8.53
N GLY A 274 13.74 5.20 -9.25
CA GLY A 274 15.16 4.91 -8.99
C GLY A 274 15.50 3.52 -8.47
N GLU A 275 14.52 2.64 -8.21
CA GLU A 275 14.79 1.27 -7.74
C GLU A 275 15.25 0.33 -8.86
N GLU A 276 15.03 0.67 -10.13
CA GLU A 276 15.25 -0.23 -11.28
C GLU A 276 16.72 -0.28 -11.76
N GLY A 277 17.69 0.02 -10.89
CA GLY A 277 19.12 0.02 -11.20
C GLY A 277 19.92 -1.18 -10.71
N SER A 278 19.32 -2.12 -9.96
CA SER A 278 20.07 -3.18 -9.26
C SER A 278 19.90 -4.61 -9.76
N ASP A 279 18.93 -4.91 -10.63
CA ASP A 279 18.57 -6.30 -10.95
C ASP A 279 18.98 -6.80 -12.35
N ASP A 280 20.02 -6.21 -12.95
CA ASP A 280 20.68 -6.78 -14.13
C ASP A 280 22.21 -6.68 -14.01
N ALA A 281 22.77 -7.45 -13.07
CA ALA A 281 24.18 -7.84 -13.09
C ALA A 281 24.25 -9.36 -12.96
N GLY A 282 24.19 -10.02 -14.11
CA GLY A 282 24.17 -11.46 -14.27
C GLY A 282 25.24 -12.20 -13.46
N SER A 283 24.80 -13.16 -12.66
CA SER A 283 25.64 -14.24 -12.16
C SER A 283 25.75 -15.31 -13.25
N GLU A 284 26.57 -15.03 -14.27
CA GLU A 284 27.11 -16.05 -15.17
C GLU A 284 28.62 -15.80 -15.36
N SER A 285 29.44 -16.51 -14.59
CA SER A 285 30.67 -17.20 -15.03
C SER A 285 31.44 -17.68 -13.79
N GLY A 286 31.91 -18.91 -13.69
CA GLY A 286 31.85 -20.03 -14.62
C GLY A 286 32.30 -21.30 -13.90
N GLY A 287 31.78 -22.44 -14.37
CA GLY A 287 32.31 -23.73 -14.00
C GLY A 287 33.73 -23.92 -14.51
N ARG A 288 34.55 -24.61 -13.71
CA ARG A 288 35.54 -25.57 -14.19
C ARG A 288 35.77 -26.64 -13.13
N GLU A 289 35.36 -27.83 -13.52
CA GLU A 289 35.63 -29.12 -12.89
C GLU A 289 37.13 -29.48 -12.85
N SER A 290 37.44 -30.40 -11.92
CA SER A 290 38.39 -31.51 -12.02
C SER A 290 39.88 -31.37 -11.67
N GLU A 291 40.23 -32.16 -10.65
CA GLU A 291 41.27 -33.21 -10.62
C GLU A 291 42.62 -33.00 -9.89
N ALA A 292 42.84 -33.95 -8.96
CA ALA A 292 44.05 -34.75 -8.74
C ALA A 292 45.31 -34.15 -8.08
N GLY A 293 45.58 -34.60 -6.85
CA GLY A 293 46.67 -35.56 -6.58
C GLY A 293 48.11 -35.05 -6.34
N GLY A 294 48.63 -35.35 -5.13
CA GLY A 294 50.06 -35.45 -4.79
C GLY A 294 50.69 -34.13 -4.31
N ARG A 295 51.43 -34.07 -3.20
CA ARG A 295 52.21 -35.06 -2.44
C ARG A 295 52.30 -34.61 -0.99
#